data_AF-A0A8I0WR73-F1
#
_entry.id   AF-A0A8I0WR73-F1
#
_cell.length_a   1.000
_cell.length_b   1.000
_cell.length_c   1.000
_cell.angle_alpha   90.00
_cell.angle_beta   90.00
_cell.angle_gamma   90.00
#
_symmetry.space_group_name_H-M   'P 1'
#
loop_
_entity.id
_entity.type
_entity.pdbx_description
1 polymer ?
#
loop_
_entity_poly.entity_id
_entity_poly.type
_entity_poly.pdbx_seq_one_letter_code
_entity_poly.pdbx_strand_id
1 'polypeptide(L)'
;MLLHQRKFPLLFILSATLLTGCLSLKEKAAIKAEQDSAEQQRLMAEEIKSYGPPTVIYRIDDHRFFTLEKYNERREGITYYNNTKNNIHQEILYGSACLYQGRLIWATERDDALVFPAVMSRKTDQCAGTKWGCVNAILVTLDGGKNVRPTNAGFGIHTDHPGYYSSFFDIIVTDEGFYLGKTTVSRRKTNDELANPWWRIIYFDPTDSNYVHSSWGEEKSPPEDLKTPSGQTRFDCSAPSIYPISQAEK
;
A
#
# COMPACT_ATOMS: atom_id res chain seq x y z
N MET A 1 -28.33 64.64 -78.66
CA MET A 1 -28.98 64.38 -77.35
C MET A 1 -29.20 62.89 -77.22
N LEU A 2 -28.85 62.15 -76.17
CA LEU A 2 -28.11 62.42 -74.93
C LEU A 2 -27.73 61.00 -74.41
N LEU A 3 -26.46 60.76 -74.10
CA LEU A 3 -26.01 59.57 -73.38
C LEU A 3 -26.63 59.54 -71.99
N HIS A 4 -27.01 58.36 -71.46
CA HIS A 4 -26.79 58.10 -70.04
C HIS A 4 -26.70 56.62 -69.65
N GLN A 5 -25.61 56.34 -68.94
CA GLN A 5 -25.23 55.12 -68.26
C GLN A 5 -26.27 54.71 -67.20
N ARG A 6 -26.43 53.41 -66.95
CA ARG A 6 -26.87 52.94 -65.62
C ARG A 6 -26.11 51.69 -65.20
N LYS A 7 -25.33 51.89 -64.15
CA LYS A 7 -24.41 50.95 -63.50
C LYS A 7 -25.21 49.98 -62.62
N PHE A 8 -24.78 48.72 -62.59
CA PHE A 8 -25.17 47.70 -61.60
C PHE A 8 -24.96 48.19 -60.16
N PRO A 9 -25.79 47.72 -59.21
CA PRO A 9 -25.25 47.46 -57.88
C PRO A 9 -25.68 46.12 -57.26
N LEU A 10 -24.64 45.44 -56.77
CA LEU A 10 -24.51 44.75 -55.48
C LEU A 10 -25.41 43.53 -55.17
N LEU A 11 -24.80 42.36 -55.34
CA LEU A 11 -24.98 41.20 -54.45
C LEU A 11 -24.66 41.60 -53.00
N PHE A 12 -25.64 41.53 -52.11
CA PHE A 12 -25.41 41.42 -50.66
C PHE A 12 -25.09 39.95 -50.34
N ILE A 13 -23.81 39.60 -50.33
CA ILE A 13 -23.34 38.41 -49.62
C ILE A 13 -23.09 38.87 -48.19
N LEU A 14 -24.06 38.65 -47.30
CA LEU A 14 -23.81 38.66 -45.86
C LEU A 14 -22.82 37.53 -45.58
N SER A 15 -21.53 37.89 -45.51
CA SER A 15 -20.55 37.03 -44.88
C SER A 15 -20.93 36.94 -43.41
N ALA A 16 -21.50 35.81 -43.02
CA ALA A 16 -21.39 35.33 -41.66
C ALA A 16 -19.89 35.05 -41.45
N THR A 17 -19.14 36.08 -41.08
CA THR A 17 -17.81 35.89 -40.50
C THR A 17 -18.01 35.09 -39.23
N LEU A 18 -17.75 33.78 -39.35
CA LEU A 18 -17.42 32.93 -38.22
C LEU A 18 -16.34 33.66 -37.42
N LEU A 19 -16.74 34.28 -36.31
CA LEU A 19 -15.86 34.77 -35.26
C LEU A 19 -15.23 33.57 -34.54
N THR A 20 -14.54 32.71 -35.28
CA THR A 20 -13.50 31.86 -34.72
C THR A 20 -12.23 32.70 -34.74
N GLY A 21 -12.07 33.56 -33.74
CA GLY A 21 -10.78 34.18 -33.48
C GLY A 21 -9.73 33.07 -33.38
N CYS A 22 -8.66 33.15 -34.18
CA CYS A 22 -7.54 32.24 -34.07
C CYS A 22 -6.90 32.42 -32.69
N LEU A 23 -7.30 31.59 -31.73
CA LEU A 23 -6.61 31.50 -30.45
C LEU A 23 -5.12 31.27 -30.72
N SER A 24 -4.28 32.00 -30.00
CA SER A 24 -2.85 31.76 -30.00
C SER A 24 -2.56 30.33 -29.53
N LEU A 25 -1.41 29.79 -29.94
CA LEU A 25 -0.99 28.45 -29.49
C LEU A 25 -0.91 28.36 -27.95
N LYS A 26 -0.59 29.47 -27.28
CA LYS A 26 -0.54 29.56 -25.81
C LYS A 26 -1.93 29.43 -25.17
N GLU A 27 -2.95 30.09 -25.73
CA GLU A 27 -4.32 29.99 -25.23
C GLU A 27 -4.91 28.60 -25.49
N LYS A 28 -4.63 27.99 -26.66
CA LYS A 28 -5.04 26.60 -26.94
C LYS A 28 -4.40 25.60 -25.97
N ALA A 29 -3.12 25.79 -25.64
CA ALA A 29 -2.42 24.94 -24.67
C ALA A 29 -2.97 25.10 -23.25
N ALA A 30 -3.30 26.33 -22.83
CA ALA A 30 -3.91 26.60 -21.53
C ALA A 30 -5.29 25.95 -21.39
N ILE A 31 -6.16 26.11 -22.40
CA ILE A 31 -7.49 25.48 -22.43
C ILE A 31 -7.36 23.96 -22.37
N LYS A 32 -6.43 23.37 -23.14
CA LYS A 32 -6.19 21.92 -23.11
C LYS A 32 -5.71 21.46 -21.72
N ALA A 33 -4.78 22.17 -21.09
CA ALA A 33 -4.31 21.81 -19.75
C ALA A 33 -5.42 21.88 -18.69
N GLU A 34 -6.33 22.86 -18.79
CA GLU A 34 -7.51 22.95 -17.92
C GLU A 34 -8.49 21.79 -18.17
N GLN A 35 -8.75 21.45 -19.44
CA GLN A 35 -9.60 20.32 -19.81
C GLN A 35 -9.01 18.99 -19.31
N ASP A 36 -7.72 18.76 -19.53
CA ASP A 36 -7.00 17.57 -19.07
C ASP A 36 -7.05 17.49 -17.54
N SER A 37 -6.86 18.60 -16.82
CA SER A 37 -6.97 18.65 -15.35
C SER A 37 -8.38 18.32 -14.86
N ALA A 38 -9.41 18.88 -15.49
CA ALA A 38 -10.81 18.60 -15.15
C ALA A 38 -11.18 17.14 -15.41
N GLU A 39 -10.69 16.55 -16.50
CA GLU A 39 -10.86 15.13 -16.80
C GLU A 39 -10.16 14.24 -15.77
N GLN A 40 -8.91 14.56 -15.41
CA GLN A 40 -8.19 13.84 -14.34
C GLN A 40 -8.94 13.90 -13.01
N GLN A 41 -9.48 15.06 -12.62
CA GLN A 41 -10.30 15.19 -11.41
C GLN A 41 -11.57 14.33 -11.47
N ARG A 42 -12.25 14.27 -12.62
CA ARG A 42 -13.42 13.41 -12.82
C ARG A 42 -13.06 11.93 -12.66
N LEU A 43 -11.99 11.49 -13.30
CA LEU A 43 -11.52 10.11 -13.22
C LEU A 43 -11.13 9.71 -11.78
N MET A 44 -10.43 10.59 -11.06
CA MET A 44 -10.11 10.37 -9.63
C MET A 44 -11.37 10.30 -8.78
N ALA A 45 -12.37 11.15 -9.02
CA ALA A 45 -13.63 11.12 -8.28
C ALA A 45 -14.46 9.86 -8.55
N GLU A 46 -14.48 9.38 -9.80
CA GLU A 46 -15.11 8.10 -10.17
C GLU A 46 -14.38 6.91 -9.53
N GLU A 47 -13.05 6.97 -9.47
CA GLU A 47 -12.25 5.94 -8.80
C GLU A 47 -12.48 5.91 -7.29
N ILE A 48 -12.54 7.06 -6.61
CA ILE A 48 -12.84 7.12 -5.18
C ILE A 48 -14.22 6.52 -4.87
N LYS A 49 -15.21 6.74 -5.74
CA LYS A 49 -16.54 6.15 -5.60
C LYS A 49 -16.57 4.64 -5.74
N SER A 50 -15.56 4.04 -6.39
CA SER A 50 -15.47 2.60 -6.58
C SER A 50 -14.71 1.87 -5.47
N TYR A 51 -14.20 2.59 -4.47
CA TYR A 51 -13.51 1.97 -3.34
C TYR A 51 -14.43 1.09 -2.50
N GLY A 52 -13.90 -0.06 -2.10
CA GLY A 52 -14.52 -0.94 -1.13
C GLY A 52 -14.58 -0.29 0.27
N PRO A 53 -15.48 -0.78 1.14
CA PRO A 53 -15.55 -0.29 2.51
C PRO A 53 -14.25 -0.64 3.28
N PRO A 54 -13.80 0.21 4.23
CA PRO A 54 -12.73 -0.14 5.15
C PRO A 54 -12.97 -1.52 5.78
N THR A 55 -12.00 -2.42 5.62
CA THR A 55 -12.15 -3.82 6.04
C THR A 55 -11.07 -4.15 7.06
N VAL A 56 -11.46 -4.66 8.23
CA VAL A 56 -10.50 -5.16 9.23
C VAL A 56 -9.84 -6.43 8.70
N ILE A 57 -8.53 -6.38 8.49
CA ILE A 57 -7.74 -7.51 7.98
C ILE A 57 -6.93 -8.21 9.08
N TYR A 58 -6.68 -7.55 10.21
CA TYR A 58 -6.01 -8.16 11.35
C TYR A 58 -6.42 -7.49 12.66
N ARG A 59 -6.90 -8.26 13.62
CA ARG A 59 -7.29 -7.76 14.95
C ARG A 59 -6.21 -8.09 15.96
N ILE A 60 -5.70 -7.09 16.67
CA ILE A 60 -4.78 -7.30 17.79
C ILE A 60 -5.60 -7.56 19.06
N ASP A 61 -6.58 -6.69 19.33
CA ASP A 61 -7.55 -6.81 20.42
C ASP A 61 -8.85 -6.04 20.09
N ASP A 62 -9.67 -5.75 21.10
CA ASP A 62 -10.95 -5.04 20.96
C ASP A 62 -10.81 -3.63 20.37
N HIS A 63 -9.67 -2.96 20.61
CA HIS A 63 -9.45 -1.56 20.26
C HIS A 63 -8.39 -1.35 19.20
N ARG A 64 -7.44 -2.28 19.07
CA ARG A 64 -6.29 -2.23 18.16
C ARG A 64 -6.46 -3.20 16.99
N PHE A 65 -6.38 -2.70 15.77
CA PHE A 65 -6.55 -3.52 14.56
C PHE A 65 -6.00 -2.82 13.31
N PHE A 66 -5.74 -3.62 12.28
CA PHE A 66 -5.37 -3.15 10.95
C PHE A 66 -6.56 -3.21 10.00
N THR A 67 -6.74 -2.15 9.21
CA THR A 67 -7.72 -2.08 8.13
C THR A 67 -7.03 -1.99 6.78
N LEU A 68 -7.66 -2.56 5.76
CA LEU A 68 -7.39 -2.24 4.35
C LEU A 68 -8.45 -1.26 3.86
N GLU A 69 -8.00 -0.14 3.30
CA GLU A 69 -8.87 0.95 2.86
C GLU A 69 -8.46 1.45 1.47
N LYS A 70 -9.32 2.24 0.83
CA LYS A 70 -9.04 2.87 -0.48
C LYS A 70 -8.62 1.86 -1.57
N TYR A 71 -9.13 0.64 -1.47
CA TYR A 71 -8.87 -0.45 -2.42
C TYR A 71 -10.06 -0.61 -3.37
N ASN A 72 -9.80 -1.11 -4.57
CA ASN A 72 -10.83 -1.54 -5.54
C ASN A 72 -10.22 -2.60 -6.47
N GLU A 73 -10.95 -2.99 -7.52
CA GLU A 73 -10.47 -3.98 -8.50
C GLU A 73 -9.15 -3.60 -9.19
N ARG A 74 -8.75 -2.33 -9.18
CA ARG A 74 -7.53 -1.80 -9.83
C ARG A 74 -6.46 -1.32 -8.85
N ARG A 75 -6.77 -1.22 -7.55
CA ARG A 75 -5.88 -0.69 -6.51
C ARG A 75 -5.78 -1.65 -5.34
N GLU A 76 -4.56 -1.95 -4.95
CA GLU A 76 -4.23 -2.81 -3.81
C GLU A 76 -4.72 -2.24 -2.47
N GLY A 77 -4.90 -0.92 -2.39
CA GLY A 77 -5.34 -0.21 -1.20
C GLY A 77 -4.20 0.32 -0.35
N ILE A 78 -4.57 0.80 0.83
CA ILE A 78 -3.68 1.33 1.86
C ILE A 78 -4.03 0.64 3.17
N THR A 79 -3.00 0.16 3.88
CA THR A 79 -3.17 -0.48 5.17
C THR A 79 -2.97 0.53 6.30
N TYR A 80 -3.95 0.61 7.20
CA TYR A 80 -3.95 1.50 8.36
C TYR A 80 -3.87 0.70 9.67
N TYR A 81 -3.10 1.22 10.62
CA TYR A 81 -3.19 0.86 12.03
C TYR A 81 -4.25 1.73 12.72
N ASN A 82 -5.10 1.10 13.54
CA ASN A 82 -6.16 1.77 14.25
C ASN A 82 -6.06 1.44 15.74
N ASN A 83 -6.22 2.46 16.59
CA ASN A 83 -6.48 2.28 18.01
C ASN A 83 -7.63 3.21 18.43
N THR A 84 -8.78 2.61 18.71
CA THR A 84 -10.00 3.37 19.05
C THR A 84 -9.95 4.03 20.43
N LYS A 85 -9.18 3.50 21.39
CA LYS A 85 -9.01 4.13 22.71
C LYS A 85 -8.22 5.43 22.62
N ASN A 86 -7.20 5.44 21.76
CA ASN A 86 -6.27 6.55 21.61
C ASN A 86 -6.60 7.43 20.39
N ASN A 87 -7.73 7.17 19.71
CA ASN A 87 -8.16 7.85 18.48
C ASN A 87 -7.05 7.88 17.41
N ILE A 88 -6.36 6.75 17.24
CA ILE A 88 -5.29 6.58 16.25
C ILE A 88 -5.90 5.98 14.98
N HIS A 89 -5.57 6.59 13.85
CA HIS A 89 -5.79 6.06 12.51
C HIS A 89 -4.58 6.46 11.66
N GLN A 90 -3.65 5.53 11.49
CA GLN A 90 -2.32 5.81 10.97
C GLN A 90 -2.02 4.92 9.76
N GLU A 91 -1.62 5.55 8.66
CA GLU A 91 -1.14 4.83 7.48
C GLU A 91 0.19 4.14 7.79
N ILE A 92 0.27 2.83 7.52
CA ILE A 92 1.47 2.03 7.76
C ILE A 92 2.08 1.53 6.46
N LEU A 93 1.25 1.20 5.48
CA LEU A 93 1.69 0.68 4.19
C LEU A 93 0.83 1.23 3.07
N TYR A 94 1.47 1.87 2.10
CA TYR A 94 0.87 2.18 0.80
C TYR A 94 0.85 0.91 -0.06
N GLY A 95 -0.14 0.05 0.22
CA GLY A 95 -0.29 -1.27 -0.38
C GLY A 95 -1.09 -2.21 0.51
N SER A 96 -1.32 -3.42 0.00
CA SER A 96 -2.06 -4.45 0.73
C SER A 96 -1.14 -5.33 1.56
N ALA A 97 -1.41 -5.41 2.87
CA ALA A 97 -0.77 -6.42 3.73
C ALA A 97 -1.14 -7.86 3.36
N CYS A 98 -2.20 -8.05 2.56
CA CYS A 98 -2.68 -9.35 2.12
C CYS A 98 -1.71 -10.11 1.22
N LEU A 99 -0.67 -9.43 0.70
CA LEU A 99 0.42 -10.06 -0.04
C LEU A 99 1.34 -10.87 0.90
N TYR A 100 1.38 -10.56 2.21
CA TYR A 100 2.10 -11.35 3.19
C TYR A 100 1.25 -12.52 3.72
N GLN A 101 1.78 -13.74 3.64
CA GLN A 101 1.04 -14.96 4.02
C GLN A 101 1.68 -15.73 5.18
N GLY A 102 2.72 -15.16 5.80
CA GLY A 102 3.33 -15.68 7.02
C GLY A 102 2.47 -15.47 8.26
N ARG A 103 3.00 -15.77 9.45
CA ARG A 103 2.32 -15.43 10.72
C ARG A 103 2.81 -14.09 11.25
N LEU A 104 1.88 -13.28 11.75
CA LEU A 104 2.16 -12.10 12.56
C LEU A 104 1.58 -12.32 13.95
N ILE A 105 2.41 -12.23 14.98
CA ILE A 105 2.01 -12.29 16.39
C ILE A 105 2.30 -10.92 17.01
N TRP A 106 1.29 -10.32 17.62
CA TRP A 106 1.40 -8.99 18.23
C TRP A 106 1.41 -9.09 19.75
N ALA A 107 2.60 -9.15 20.35
CA ALA A 107 2.80 -9.35 21.78
C ALA A 107 3.40 -8.10 22.45
N THR A 108 2.84 -6.94 22.15
CA THR A 108 3.21 -5.64 22.72
C THR A 108 1.96 -4.81 22.99
N GLU A 109 2.01 -3.96 24.01
CA GLU A 109 0.99 -2.94 24.31
C GLU A 109 1.31 -1.56 23.70
N ARG A 110 2.46 -1.43 23.03
CA ARG A 110 2.91 -0.17 22.44
C ARG A 110 2.07 0.22 21.22
N ASP A 111 1.76 1.51 21.15
CA ASP A 111 1.14 2.16 19.97
C ASP A 111 2.15 2.98 19.17
N ASP A 112 3.32 3.26 19.76
CA ASP A 112 4.39 4.05 19.15
C ASP A 112 5.36 3.17 18.35
N ALA A 113 5.60 1.94 18.80
CA ALA A 113 6.42 0.95 18.10
C ALA A 113 5.57 -0.01 17.29
N LEU A 114 5.57 0.16 15.96
CA LEU A 114 4.84 -0.72 15.05
C LEU A 114 5.82 -1.43 14.13
N VAL A 115 5.65 -2.74 14.01
CA VAL A 115 6.43 -3.61 13.14
C VAL A 115 5.45 -4.33 12.22
N PHE A 116 5.62 -4.16 10.91
CA PHE A 116 4.61 -4.58 9.95
C PHE A 116 5.23 -5.27 8.73
N PRO A 117 4.81 -6.48 8.35
CA PRO A 117 5.27 -7.11 7.12
C PRO A 117 4.75 -6.36 5.90
N ALA A 118 5.62 -6.17 4.92
CA ALA A 118 5.28 -5.58 3.64
C ALA A 118 5.92 -6.37 2.49
N VAL A 119 5.29 -6.29 1.33
CA VAL A 119 5.86 -6.73 0.07
C VAL A 119 6.22 -5.48 -0.72
N MET A 120 7.50 -5.32 -1.07
CA MET A 120 8.00 -4.13 -1.74
C MET A 120 8.65 -4.48 -3.08
N SER A 121 8.60 -3.56 -4.04
CA SER A 121 9.41 -3.59 -5.26
C SER A 121 10.59 -2.61 -5.13
N ARG A 122 11.76 -2.96 -5.68
CA ARG A 122 12.94 -2.05 -5.69
C ARG A 122 12.78 -0.84 -6.63
N LYS A 123 11.81 -0.88 -7.55
CA LYS A 123 11.41 0.25 -8.39
C LYS A 123 9.92 0.50 -8.19
N THR A 124 9.48 1.71 -8.47
CA THR A 124 8.07 2.16 -8.50
C THR A 124 7.16 1.31 -9.41
N ASP A 125 7.76 0.38 -10.15
CA ASP A 125 7.11 -0.48 -11.11
C ASP A 125 6.75 -1.77 -10.36
N GLN A 126 5.48 -2.09 -10.42
CA GLN A 126 4.79 -3.10 -9.63
C GLN A 126 5.54 -4.44 -9.56
N CYS A 127 5.28 -5.15 -8.46
CA CYS A 127 5.75 -6.48 -8.16
C CYS A 127 5.63 -7.50 -9.32
N ALA A 128 4.59 -7.36 -10.14
CA ALA A 128 4.33 -8.22 -11.28
C ALA A 128 5.12 -7.81 -12.55
N GLY A 129 5.88 -8.73 -13.13
CA GLY A 129 6.44 -8.61 -14.48
C GLY A 129 7.75 -7.82 -14.62
N THR A 130 8.38 -7.41 -13.53
CA THR A 130 9.70 -6.74 -13.59
C THR A 130 10.85 -7.75 -13.50
N LYS A 131 11.97 -7.45 -14.15
CA LYS A 131 13.24 -8.22 -14.08
C LYS A 131 13.76 -8.43 -12.65
N TRP A 132 13.26 -7.66 -11.67
CA TRP A 132 13.86 -7.52 -10.34
C TRP A 132 13.09 -8.23 -9.22
N GLY A 133 11.84 -8.61 -9.45
CA GLY A 133 10.97 -9.29 -8.48
C GLY A 133 10.63 -8.44 -7.24
N CYS A 134 9.67 -8.94 -6.46
CA CYS A 134 9.33 -8.41 -5.14
C CYS A 134 10.30 -8.88 -4.08
N VAL A 135 10.44 -8.12 -3.01
CA VAL A 135 11.11 -8.54 -1.78
C VAL A 135 10.16 -8.35 -0.60
N ASN A 136 10.15 -9.32 0.32
CA ASN A 136 9.47 -9.14 1.59
C ASN A 136 10.32 -8.23 2.48
N ALA A 137 9.71 -7.28 3.15
CA ALA A 137 10.38 -6.36 4.06
C ALA A 137 9.58 -6.19 5.35
N ILE A 138 10.25 -5.70 6.37
CA ILE A 138 9.63 -5.36 7.63
C ILE A 138 9.66 -3.85 7.73
N LEU A 139 8.49 -3.25 7.85
CA LEU A 139 8.33 -1.83 8.13
C LEU A 139 8.38 -1.63 9.64
N VAL A 140 9.14 -0.64 10.09
CA VAL A 140 9.32 -0.30 11.49
C VAL A 140 9.10 1.19 11.68
N THR A 141 8.45 1.54 12.78
CA THR A 141 8.31 2.91 13.29
C THR A 141 8.42 2.84 14.80
N LEU A 142 9.00 3.87 15.42
CA LEU A 142 9.03 4.07 16.88
C LEU A 142 8.38 5.40 17.30
N ASP A 143 7.61 6.01 16.40
CA ASP A 143 6.96 7.30 16.61
C ASP A 143 5.46 7.28 16.25
N GLY A 144 4.85 6.10 16.34
CA GLY A 144 3.43 5.87 16.10
C GLY A 144 3.06 6.00 14.62
N GLY A 145 3.98 5.66 13.72
CA GLY A 145 3.79 5.66 12.26
C GLY A 145 3.97 7.01 11.57
N LYS A 146 4.47 8.04 12.27
CA LYS A 146 4.84 9.31 11.62
C LYS A 146 6.00 9.11 10.65
N ASN A 147 6.94 8.24 11.00
CA ASN A 147 8.04 7.82 10.14
C ASN A 147 8.08 6.29 10.10
N VAL A 148 7.63 5.72 8.99
CA VAL A 148 7.73 4.28 8.72
C VAL A 148 8.93 4.03 7.82
N ARG A 149 9.80 3.10 8.23
CA ARG A 149 11.03 2.75 7.50
C ARG A 149 11.13 1.25 7.28
N PRO A 150 11.52 0.78 6.09
CA PRO A 150 11.82 -0.62 5.89
C PRO A 150 13.16 -0.99 6.56
N THR A 151 13.28 -2.23 7.01
CA THR A 151 14.58 -2.80 7.41
C THR A 151 15.55 -2.84 6.22
N ASN A 152 16.83 -2.59 6.47
CA ASN A 152 17.88 -2.43 5.44
C ASN A 152 18.07 -3.63 4.50
N ALA A 153 17.77 -4.84 4.98
CA ALA A 153 17.72 -6.04 4.17
C ALA A 153 16.30 -6.59 4.27
N GLY A 154 15.58 -6.64 3.13
CA GLY A 154 14.38 -7.46 3.06
C GLY A 154 14.70 -8.92 3.43
N PHE A 155 13.68 -9.67 3.82
CA PHE A 155 13.83 -11.07 4.22
C PHE A 155 13.36 -12.02 3.11
N GLY A 156 13.93 -13.23 3.08
CA GLY A 156 13.66 -14.21 2.04
C GLY A 156 14.43 -13.92 0.75
N ILE A 157 13.77 -14.09 -0.40
CA ILE A 157 14.38 -13.95 -1.73
C ILE A 157 13.62 -12.91 -2.57
N HIS A 158 14.25 -12.46 -3.64
CA HIS A 158 13.54 -11.71 -4.68
C HIS A 158 12.72 -12.68 -5.53
N THR A 159 11.44 -12.39 -5.72
CA THR A 159 10.49 -13.34 -6.33
C THR A 159 9.27 -12.63 -6.89
N ASP A 160 8.67 -13.24 -7.90
CA ASP A 160 7.34 -12.95 -8.44
C ASP A 160 6.19 -13.56 -7.62
N HIS A 161 6.49 -14.39 -6.60
CA HIS A 161 5.49 -15.04 -5.72
C HIS A 161 5.73 -14.71 -4.22
N PRO A 162 5.76 -13.43 -3.81
CA PRO A 162 6.17 -13.04 -2.46
C PRO A 162 5.24 -13.57 -1.36
N GLY A 163 3.96 -13.81 -1.63
CA GLY A 163 3.04 -14.49 -0.72
C GLY A 163 3.47 -15.91 -0.39
N TYR A 164 3.81 -16.72 -1.40
CA TYR A 164 4.34 -18.06 -1.16
C TYR A 164 5.63 -18.02 -0.32
N TYR A 165 6.59 -17.16 -0.67
CA TYR A 165 7.86 -17.11 0.06
C TYR A 165 7.75 -16.51 1.47
N SER A 166 6.84 -15.56 1.68
CA SER A 166 6.58 -15.01 3.02
C SER A 166 5.87 -15.99 3.94
N SER A 167 5.15 -16.98 3.38
CA SER A 167 4.43 -17.99 4.16
C SER A 167 5.31 -18.92 5.01
N PHE A 168 6.63 -18.88 4.80
CA PHE A 168 7.65 -19.58 5.59
C PHE A 168 8.19 -18.76 6.76
N PHE A 169 7.69 -17.53 6.94
CA PHE A 169 8.18 -16.63 7.96
C PHE A 169 7.12 -16.33 9.00
N ASP A 170 7.59 -16.18 10.23
CA ASP A 170 6.81 -15.64 11.34
C ASP A 170 7.45 -14.35 11.84
N ILE A 171 6.63 -13.38 12.19
CA ILE A 171 7.06 -12.14 12.86
C ILE A 171 6.34 -12.07 14.20
N ILE A 172 7.09 -11.82 15.27
CA ILE A 172 6.54 -11.58 16.62
C ILE A 172 6.97 -10.20 17.07
N VAL A 173 6.02 -9.29 17.26
CA VAL A 173 6.29 -7.93 17.74
C VAL A 173 6.26 -7.91 19.26
N THR A 174 7.26 -7.31 19.89
CA THR A 174 7.39 -7.17 21.35
C THR A 174 7.71 -5.73 21.73
N ASP A 175 7.74 -5.43 23.03
CA ASP A 175 8.04 -4.07 23.51
C ASP A 175 9.47 -3.60 23.18
N GLU A 176 10.42 -4.54 23.08
CA GLU A 176 11.84 -4.26 22.86
C GLU A 176 12.25 -4.33 21.39
N GLY A 177 11.44 -4.96 20.53
CA GLY A 177 11.81 -5.25 19.17
C GLY A 177 10.85 -6.20 18.48
N PHE A 178 11.40 -7.06 17.62
CA PHE A 178 10.64 -8.14 17.01
C PHE A 178 11.49 -9.37 16.75
N TYR A 179 10.84 -10.53 16.76
CA TYR A 179 11.43 -11.77 16.29
C TYR A 179 11.09 -11.99 14.83
N LEU A 180 12.06 -12.49 14.07
CA LEU A 180 11.87 -13.04 12.74
C LEU A 180 12.23 -14.53 12.76
N GLY A 181 11.25 -15.38 12.49
CA GLY A 181 11.42 -16.83 12.42
C GLY A 181 11.32 -17.31 10.99
N LYS A 182 12.22 -18.19 10.55
CA LYS A 182 12.11 -18.92 9.28
C LYS A 182 11.85 -20.39 9.53
N THR A 183 10.88 -20.97 8.82
CA THR A 183 10.57 -22.40 8.85
C THR A 183 10.75 -23.05 7.48
N THR A 184 10.82 -24.38 7.45
CA THR A 184 10.79 -25.20 6.24
C THR A 184 9.36 -25.52 5.78
N VAL A 185 8.34 -25.18 6.58
CA VAL A 185 6.93 -25.48 6.29
C VAL A 185 6.17 -24.20 5.97
N SER A 186 5.68 -24.09 4.74
CA SER A 186 4.77 -23.01 4.33
C SER A 186 3.44 -23.09 5.08
N ARG A 187 2.91 -21.93 5.50
CA ARG A 187 1.56 -21.78 6.10
C ARG A 187 1.26 -22.82 7.19
N ARG A 188 2.16 -22.94 8.16
CA ARG A 188 1.99 -23.81 9.34
C ARG A 188 0.60 -23.72 9.97
N LYS A 189 0.03 -24.87 10.34
CA LYS A 189 -1.28 -24.94 10.99
C LYS A 189 -1.23 -24.21 12.34
N THR A 190 -2.41 -23.82 12.83
CA THR A 190 -2.63 -22.99 14.04
C THR A 190 -2.01 -23.54 15.34
N ASN A 191 -1.54 -24.78 15.37
CA ASN A 191 -1.04 -25.46 16.57
C ASN A 191 0.47 -25.70 16.57
N ASP A 192 1.24 -25.14 15.63
CA ASP A 192 2.70 -25.24 15.73
C ASP A 192 3.19 -24.24 16.78
N GLU A 193 3.56 -24.78 17.95
CA GLU A 193 4.37 -24.14 18.99
C GLU A 193 5.51 -23.35 18.33
N LEU A 194 6.00 -22.30 19.01
CA LEU A 194 7.16 -21.51 18.57
C LEU A 194 8.47 -22.34 18.46
N ALA A 195 8.38 -23.67 18.61
CA ALA A 195 9.41 -24.62 18.97
C ALA A 195 10.42 -25.00 17.86
N ASN A 196 10.28 -24.55 16.60
CA ASN A 196 11.24 -24.96 15.56
C ASN A 196 11.52 -24.04 14.35
N PRO A 197 11.23 -22.73 14.37
CA PRO A 197 11.88 -21.80 13.45
C PRO A 197 13.35 -21.55 13.77
N TRP A 198 14.11 -21.19 12.74
CA TRP A 198 15.33 -20.44 12.92
C TRP A 198 14.96 -19.00 13.31
N TRP A 199 15.12 -18.67 14.59
CA TRP A 199 14.73 -17.38 15.17
C TRP A 199 15.88 -16.39 15.26
N ARG A 200 15.57 -15.13 14.96
CA ARG A 200 16.39 -13.96 15.23
C ARG A 200 15.57 -12.93 16.00
N ILE A 201 16.14 -12.31 17.03
CA ILE A 201 15.58 -11.09 17.65
C ILE A 201 16.27 -9.86 17.08
N ILE A 202 15.49 -8.86 16.70
CA ILE A 202 15.96 -7.55 16.25
C ILE A 202 15.44 -6.53 17.26
N TYR A 203 16.34 -5.87 17.97
CA TYR A 203 15.98 -4.84 18.95
C TYR A 203 15.76 -3.49 18.27
N PHE A 204 14.83 -2.73 18.84
CA PHE A 204 14.63 -1.34 18.50
C PHE A 204 15.85 -0.50 18.89
N ASP A 205 16.24 0.39 17.98
CA ASP A 205 17.31 1.35 18.20
C ASP A 205 16.85 2.74 17.75
N PRO A 206 16.43 3.62 18.66
CA PRO A 206 15.99 4.97 18.31
C PRO A 206 17.13 5.85 17.78
N THR A 207 18.39 5.42 17.92
CA THR A 207 19.56 6.13 17.37
C THR A 207 19.86 5.74 15.92
N ASP A 208 19.39 4.56 15.47
CA ASP A 208 19.50 4.14 14.08
C ASP A 208 18.39 4.80 13.24
N SER A 209 18.77 5.32 12.08
CA SER A 209 17.84 5.91 11.10
C SER A 209 16.74 4.96 10.60
N ASN A 210 16.91 3.65 10.74
CA ASN A 210 15.97 2.59 10.37
C ASN A 210 15.35 1.91 11.60
N TYR A 211 15.58 2.46 12.81
CA TYR A 211 15.01 2.01 14.08
C TYR A 211 15.44 0.62 14.57
N VAL A 212 16.46 0.01 13.97
CA VAL A 212 16.90 -1.35 14.30
C VAL A 212 18.41 -1.44 14.48
N HIS A 213 18.85 -2.06 15.58
CA HIS A 213 20.26 -2.11 15.98
C HIS A 213 21.16 -2.95 15.04
N SER A 214 20.61 -4.00 14.41
CA SER A 214 21.33 -4.81 13.42
C SER A 214 20.39 -5.37 12.36
N SER A 215 20.86 -5.48 11.12
CA SER A 215 20.03 -5.94 9.98
C SER A 215 19.70 -7.44 10.01
N TRP A 216 20.41 -8.23 10.82
CA TRP A 216 20.24 -9.69 10.88
C TRP A 216 19.87 -10.24 12.26
N GLY A 217 19.81 -9.39 13.29
CA GLY A 217 19.42 -9.78 14.64
C GLY A 217 20.37 -10.75 15.34
N GLU A 218 20.08 -11.04 16.61
CA GLU A 218 20.77 -12.05 17.41
C GLU A 218 20.01 -13.38 17.36
N GLU A 219 20.70 -14.52 17.41
CA GLU A 219 20.05 -15.83 17.53
C GLU A 219 19.39 -15.97 18.89
N LYS A 220 18.05 -15.94 18.91
CA LYS A 220 17.29 -16.02 20.16
C LYS A 220 15.88 -16.51 19.87
N SER A 221 15.47 -17.58 20.55
CA SER A 221 14.08 -18.03 20.50
C SER A 221 13.17 -17.10 21.31
N PRO A 222 11.92 -16.88 20.86
CA PRO A 222 10.92 -16.18 21.64
C PRO A 222 10.45 -17.03 22.83
N PRO A 223 9.98 -16.40 23.92
CA PRO A 223 9.18 -17.07 24.95
C PRO A 223 7.94 -17.76 24.33
N GLU A 224 7.59 -18.94 24.84
CA GLU A 224 6.50 -19.76 24.28
C GLU A 224 5.09 -19.19 24.53
N ASP A 225 4.96 -18.27 25.48
CA ASP A 225 3.70 -17.66 25.89
C ASP A 225 3.31 -16.41 25.08
N LEU A 226 4.18 -15.95 24.18
CA LEU A 226 3.90 -14.80 23.32
C LEU A 226 2.73 -15.09 22.36
N LYS A 227 1.71 -14.24 22.41
CA LYS A 227 0.49 -14.37 21.61
C LYS A 227 -0.12 -13.01 21.29
N THR A 228 -0.82 -12.93 20.17
CA THR A 228 -1.75 -11.83 19.90
C THR A 228 -2.94 -11.94 20.85
N PRO A 229 -3.37 -10.86 21.54
CA PRO A 229 -4.49 -10.93 22.48
C PRO A 229 -5.79 -11.51 21.88
N SER A 230 -6.11 -11.17 20.64
CA SER A 230 -7.27 -11.71 19.90
C SER A 230 -7.12 -13.18 19.49
N GLY A 231 -5.91 -13.74 19.57
CA GLY A 231 -5.54 -15.05 19.01
C GLY A 231 -5.34 -15.05 17.49
N GLN A 232 -5.60 -13.95 16.78
CA GLN A 232 -5.37 -13.88 15.34
C GLN A 232 -3.87 -13.82 15.04
N THR A 233 -3.40 -14.71 14.15
CA THR A 233 -1.97 -14.77 13.79
C THR A 233 -1.71 -14.54 12.30
N ARG A 234 -2.74 -14.25 11.49
CA ARG A 234 -2.66 -14.05 10.04
C ARG A 234 -3.66 -13.01 9.57
N PHE A 235 -3.35 -12.33 8.47
CA PHE A 235 -4.30 -11.44 7.82
C PHE A 235 -5.49 -12.23 7.26
N ASP A 236 -6.70 -11.75 7.53
CA ASP A 236 -7.92 -12.22 6.90
C ASP A 236 -8.23 -11.32 5.69
N CYS A 237 -7.97 -11.86 4.51
CA CYS A 237 -8.18 -11.20 3.23
C CYS A 237 -9.26 -11.90 2.41
N SER A 238 -10.18 -12.60 3.09
CA SER A 238 -11.24 -13.39 2.46
C SER A 238 -12.40 -12.56 1.91
N ALA A 239 -12.47 -11.27 2.26
CA ALA A 239 -13.50 -10.36 1.75
C ALA A 239 -13.47 -10.35 0.20
N PRO A 240 -14.60 -10.59 -0.48
CA PRO A 240 -14.63 -10.72 -1.95
C PRO A 240 -14.06 -9.52 -2.70
N SER A 241 -14.24 -8.32 -2.14
CA SER A 241 -13.71 -7.07 -2.69
C SER A 241 -12.18 -6.95 -2.59
N ILE A 242 -11.55 -7.72 -1.69
CA ILE A 242 -10.09 -7.86 -1.55
C ILE A 242 -9.59 -9.02 -2.41
N TYR A 243 -10.43 -10.02 -2.66
CA TYR A 243 -10.04 -11.29 -3.26
C TYR A 243 -9.26 -11.19 -4.59
N PRO A 244 -9.59 -10.33 -5.59
CA PRO A 244 -8.76 -10.25 -6.79
C PRO A 244 -7.34 -9.72 -6.52
N ILE A 245 -7.14 -8.92 -5.47
CA ILE A 245 -5.82 -8.42 -5.03
C ILE A 245 -5.00 -9.57 -4.41
N SER A 246 -5.65 -10.47 -3.68
CA SER A 246 -5.01 -11.63 -3.02
C SER A 246 -4.66 -12.80 -3.96
N GLN A 247 -5.26 -12.85 -5.17
CA GLN A 247 -5.12 -13.96 -6.13
C GLN A 247 -4.09 -13.69 -7.24
N ALA A 248 -3.54 -12.47 -7.34
CA ALA A 248 -2.57 -12.12 -8.40
C ALA A 248 -1.26 -12.95 -8.35
N GLU A 249 -1.10 -13.82 -7.35
CA GLU A 249 0.08 -14.66 -7.12
C GLU A 249 -0.22 -16.18 -7.14
N LYS A 250 -1.40 -16.61 -7.65
CA LYS A 250 -1.69 -18.05 -7.88
C LYS A 250 -1.25 -18.53 -9.25
#